data_AF-A0A7J5JA36-F1
#
_entry.id   AF-A0A7J5JA36-F1
#
_cell.length_a   1.000
_cell.length_b   1.000
_cell.length_c   1.000
_cell.angle_alpha   90.00
_cell.angle_beta   90.00
_cell.angle_gamma   90.00
#
_symmetry.space_group_name_H-M   'P 1'
#
loop_
_entity.id
_entity.type
_entity.pdbx_description
1 polymer ?
#
loop_
_entity_poly.entity_id
_entity_poly.type
_entity_poly.pdbx_seq_one_letter_code
_entity_poly.pdbx_strand_id
1 'polypeptide(L)'
;MVTFKEFFSFKNNRFFWLNLIAMVVVIVAAAWGTLQWLDSYTRHGEAVVVPDVKGMNLRIAENELDKQSLKSIVIDSSYVKGIAPGAILEQNPAGGSKVKSGRTVYLTVNADSAPKVAIPDVMDN
;
A
#
# COMPACT_ATOMS: atom_id res chain seq x y z
N MET A 1 61.40 2.43 -9.50
CA MET A 1 60.23 2.06 -10.32
C MET A 1 59.84 0.65 -9.88
N VAL A 2 58.70 0.47 -9.20
CA VAL A 2 58.27 -0.87 -8.74
C VAL A 2 57.89 -1.68 -9.97
N THR A 3 58.45 -2.88 -10.12
CA THR A 3 58.15 -3.72 -11.28
C THR A 3 56.81 -4.45 -11.09
N PHE A 4 56.07 -4.69 -12.19
CA PHE A 4 54.76 -5.37 -12.14
C PHE A 4 54.80 -6.73 -11.42
N LYS A 5 55.93 -7.46 -11.47
CA LYS A 5 56.10 -8.73 -10.74
C LYS A 5 56.20 -8.55 -9.23
N GLU A 6 56.86 -7.50 -8.76
CA GLU A 6 57.02 -7.21 -7.34
C GLU A 6 55.70 -6.75 -6.70
N PHE A 7 54.90 -6.00 -7.47
CA PHE A 7 53.56 -5.56 -7.04
C PHE A 7 52.63 -6.74 -6.72
N PHE A 8 52.69 -7.85 -7.47
CA PHE A 8 51.88 -9.06 -7.25
C PHE A 8 52.57 -10.17 -6.42
N SER A 9 53.72 -9.87 -5.80
CA SER A 9 54.46 -10.85 -4.99
C SER A 9 53.66 -11.38 -3.78
N PHE A 10 52.63 -10.66 -3.34
CA PHE A 10 51.71 -11.08 -2.28
C PHE A 10 50.86 -12.31 -2.63
N LYS A 11 50.76 -12.70 -3.91
CA LYS A 11 49.92 -13.83 -4.38
C LYS A 11 50.31 -15.17 -3.74
N ASN A 12 51.57 -15.34 -3.30
CA ASN A 12 52.04 -16.55 -2.64
C ASN A 12 51.82 -16.55 -1.11
N ASN A 13 51.35 -15.43 -0.54
CA ASN A 13 51.12 -15.30 0.90
C ASN A 13 49.71 -15.81 1.26
N ARG A 14 49.64 -16.84 2.10
CA ARG A 14 48.37 -17.41 2.59
C ARG A 14 47.52 -16.40 3.36
N PHE A 15 48.15 -15.47 4.08
CA PHE A 15 47.43 -14.43 4.84
C PHE A 15 46.74 -13.41 3.93
N PHE A 16 47.29 -13.14 2.74
CA PHE A 16 46.64 -12.25 1.77
C PHE A 16 45.30 -12.84 1.30
N TRP A 17 45.31 -14.11 0.89
CA TRP A 17 44.09 -14.81 0.46
C TRP A 17 43.09 -15.01 1.59
N LEU A 18 43.57 -15.25 2.82
CA LEU A 18 42.69 -15.39 3.99
C LEU A 18 41.95 -14.08 4.30
N ASN A 19 42.64 -12.93 4.27
CA ASN A 19 41.98 -11.63 4.42
C ASN A 19 41.05 -11.29 3.25
N LEU A 20 41.41 -11.66 2.02
CA LEU A 20 40.55 -11.46 0.85
C LEU A 20 39.25 -12.26 0.96
N ILE A 21 39.34 -13.54 1.35
CA ILE A 21 38.17 -14.38 1.59
C ILE A 21 37.35 -13.82 2.76
N ALA A 22 38.00 -13.42 3.86
CA ALA A 22 37.30 -12.81 4.99
C ALA A 22 36.54 -11.54 4.59
N MET A 23 37.13 -10.67 3.76
CA MET A 23 36.46 -9.49 3.23
C MET A 23 35.26 -9.84 2.35
N VAL A 24 35.40 -10.82 1.46
CA VAL A 24 34.28 -11.30 0.62
C VAL A 24 33.16 -11.87 1.51
N VAL A 25 33.49 -12.65 2.53
CA VAL A 25 32.52 -13.19 3.49
C VAL A 25 31.80 -12.05 4.22
N VAL A 26 32.52 -11.03 4.68
CA VAL A 26 31.92 -9.85 5.33
C VAL A 26 30.98 -9.11 4.39
N ILE A 27 31.37 -8.90 3.12
CA ILE A 27 30.51 -8.24 2.13
C ILE A 27 29.25 -9.06 1.86
N VAL A 28 29.38 -10.37 1.67
CA VAL A 28 28.24 -11.27 1.43
C VAL A 28 27.32 -11.32 2.66
N ALA A 29 27.88 -11.41 3.86
CA ALA A 29 27.10 -11.39 5.11
C ALA A 29 26.38 -10.06 5.31
N ALA A 30 27.04 -8.93 5.02
CA ALA A 30 26.42 -7.61 5.08
C ALA A 30 25.29 -7.48 4.06
N ALA A 31 25.52 -7.89 2.81
CA ALA A 31 24.49 -7.87 1.76
C ALA A 31 23.31 -8.78 2.10
N TRP A 32 23.56 -9.99 2.61
CA TRP A 32 22.50 -10.92 3.02
C TRP A 32 21.71 -10.39 4.22
N GLY A 33 22.40 -9.80 5.21
CA GLY A 33 21.78 -9.19 6.37
C GLY A 33 20.91 -7.98 6.02
N THR A 34 21.37 -7.10 5.12
CA THR A 34 20.58 -5.94 4.69
C THR A 34 19.37 -6.35 3.85
N LEU A 35 19.48 -7.38 3.01
CA LEU A 35 18.35 -7.92 2.26
C LEU A 35 17.29 -8.51 3.19
N GLN A 36 17.68 -9.34 4.17
CA GLN A 36 16.76 -9.90 5.17
C GLN A 36 16.07 -8.81 6.01
N TRP A 37 16.83 -7.77 6.40
CA TRP A 37 16.26 -6.64 7.14
C TRP A 37 15.24 -5.86 6.29
N LEU A 38 15.53 -5.64 5.00
CA LEU A 38 14.64 -4.94 4.09
C LEU A 38 13.33 -5.71 3.84
N ASP A 39 13.40 -7.03 3.68
CA ASP A 39 12.22 -7.89 3.51
C ASP A 39 11.31 -7.82 4.73
N SER A 40 11.89 -7.90 5.93
CA SER A 40 11.17 -7.77 7.20
C SER A 40 10.54 -6.38 7.37
N TYR A 41 11.26 -5.32 7.03
CA TYR A 41 10.78 -3.95 7.16
C TYR A 41 9.66 -3.61 6.17
N THR A 42 9.74 -4.12 4.94
CA THR A 42 8.80 -3.76 3.86
C THR A 42 7.56 -4.66 3.79
N ARG A 43 7.53 -5.76 4.57
CA ARG A 43 6.48 -6.79 4.56
C ARG A 43 6.13 -7.20 3.12
N HIS A 44 7.17 -7.49 2.35
CA HIS A 44 7.02 -7.85 0.95
C HIS A 44 6.20 -9.14 0.84
N GLY A 45 5.03 -9.09 0.17
CA GLY A 45 4.19 -10.26 -0.09
C GLY A 45 2.92 -10.41 0.75
N GLU A 46 2.73 -9.63 1.82
CA GLU A 46 1.47 -9.62 2.57
C GLU A 46 0.45 -8.69 1.89
N ALA A 47 -0.49 -9.30 1.16
CA ALA A 47 -1.62 -8.61 0.57
C ALA A 47 -2.94 -9.14 1.14
N VAL A 48 -3.85 -8.21 1.45
CA VAL A 48 -5.22 -8.48 1.86
C VAL A 48 -6.14 -8.22 0.67
N VAL A 49 -7.19 -9.03 0.55
CA VAL A 49 -8.21 -8.85 -0.48
C VAL A 49 -9.24 -7.85 0.03
N VAL A 50 -9.50 -6.81 -0.76
CA VAL A 50 -10.52 -5.81 -0.44
C VAL A 50 -11.91 -6.46 -0.61
N PRO A 51 -12.76 -6.48 0.43
CA PRO A 51 -14.13 -6.97 0.30
C PRO A 51 -14.96 -6.02 -0.58
N ASP A 52 -15.95 -6.57 -1.27
CA ASP A 52 -16.95 -5.76 -1.95
C ASP A 52 -18.01 -5.32 -0.94
N VAL A 53 -18.03 -4.02 -0.65
CA VAL A 53 -18.95 -3.38 0.29
C VAL A 53 -19.98 -2.52 -0.44
N LYS A 54 -20.02 -2.55 -1.76
CA LYS A 54 -21.01 -1.80 -2.55
C LYS A 54 -22.43 -2.26 -2.21
N GLY A 55 -23.33 -1.30 -2.04
CA GLY A 55 -24.72 -1.54 -1.64
C GLY A 55 -24.92 -1.82 -0.15
N MET A 56 -23.85 -2.06 0.62
CA MET A 56 -23.96 -2.20 2.07
C MET A 56 -24.22 -0.84 2.73
N ASN A 57 -24.83 -0.86 3.92
CA ASN A 57 -24.88 0.32 4.77
C ASN A 57 -23.48 0.69 5.27
N LEU A 58 -23.16 1.99 5.35
CA LEU A 58 -21.86 2.50 5.80
C LEU A 58 -21.32 1.77 7.03
N ARG A 59 -22.10 1.60 8.09
CA ARG A 59 -21.63 0.97 9.33
C ARG A 59 -21.26 -0.51 9.16
N ILE A 60 -21.97 -1.21 8.29
CA ILE A 60 -21.69 -2.62 7.97
C ILE A 60 -20.42 -2.70 7.11
N ALA A 61 -20.30 -1.82 6.12
CA ALA A 61 -19.12 -1.71 5.26
C ALA A 61 -17.84 -1.42 6.06
N GLU A 62 -17.91 -0.47 7.00
CA GLU A 62 -16.80 -0.12 7.90
C GLU A 62 -16.33 -1.33 8.70
N ASN A 63 -17.26 -2.09 9.29
CA ASN A 63 -16.92 -3.29 10.05
C ASN A 63 -16.32 -4.40 9.17
N GLU A 64 -16.82 -4.57 7.94
CA GLU A 64 -16.29 -5.58 7.02
C GLU A 64 -14.88 -5.25 6.53
N LEU A 65 -14.58 -3.96 6.33
CA LEU A 65 -13.24 -3.46 6.01
C LEU A 65 -12.29 -3.60 7.19
N ASP A 66 -12.74 -3.27 8.40
CA ASP A 66 -11.91 -3.34 9.61
C ASP A 66 -11.48 -4.78 9.94
N LYS A 67 -12.36 -5.78 9.72
CA LYS A 67 -12.00 -7.21 9.83
C LYS A 67 -10.82 -7.62 8.95
N GLN A 68 -10.65 -6.95 7.82
CA GLN A 68 -9.55 -7.18 6.88
C GLN A 68 -8.34 -6.27 7.18
N SER A 69 -8.31 -5.60 8.34
CA SER A 69 -7.32 -4.58 8.69
C SER A 69 -7.24 -3.45 7.66
N LEU A 70 -8.35 -3.12 7.01
CA LEU A 70 -8.47 -2.01 6.06
C LEU A 70 -9.15 -0.84 6.74
N LYS A 71 -8.79 0.37 6.34
CA LYS A 71 -9.42 1.60 6.83
C LYS A 71 -10.48 2.07 5.85
N SER A 72 -11.57 2.65 6.29
CA SER A 72 -12.59 3.28 5.45
C SER A 72 -12.59 4.80 5.64
N ILE A 73 -12.78 5.54 4.55
CA ILE A 73 -13.04 6.99 4.59
C ILE A 73 -14.12 7.32 3.56
N VAL A 74 -15.17 8.00 3.99
CA VAL A 74 -16.15 8.60 3.08
C VAL A 74 -15.56 9.87 2.50
N ILE A 75 -15.43 9.93 1.18
CA ILE A 75 -14.83 11.08 0.47
C ILE A 75 -15.87 11.91 -0.28
N ASP A 76 -17.01 11.31 -0.59
CA ASP A 76 -18.05 11.95 -1.38
C ASP A 76 -19.42 11.36 -1.06
N SER A 77 -20.45 12.10 -1.44
CA SER A 77 -21.84 11.67 -1.36
C SER A 77 -22.58 12.04 -2.65
N SER A 78 -23.29 11.08 -3.23
CA SER A 78 -24.16 11.30 -4.39
C SER A 78 -25.58 10.84 -4.07
N TYR A 79 -26.58 11.29 -4.82
CA TYR A 79 -27.96 10.87 -4.62
C TYR A 79 -28.45 10.01 -5.78
N VAL A 80 -28.76 8.75 -5.48
CA VAL A 80 -29.38 7.81 -6.42
C VAL A 80 -30.75 7.43 -5.90
N LYS A 81 -31.80 7.81 -6.65
CA LYS A 81 -33.18 7.47 -6.32
C LYS A 81 -33.36 5.95 -6.28
N GLY A 82 -33.95 5.45 -5.20
CA GLY A 82 -34.23 4.02 -5.01
C GLY A 82 -33.14 3.25 -4.27
N ILE A 83 -31.99 3.88 -3.98
CA ILE A 83 -30.98 3.32 -3.08
C ILE A 83 -31.21 3.87 -1.68
N ALA A 84 -30.96 3.04 -0.66
CA ALA A 84 -31.11 3.45 0.74
C ALA A 84 -30.10 4.56 1.11
N PRO A 85 -30.48 5.53 1.95
CA PRO A 85 -29.54 6.49 2.52
C PRO A 85 -28.38 5.82 3.25
N GLY A 86 -27.18 6.38 3.08
CA GLY A 86 -25.95 5.84 3.68
C GLY A 86 -25.47 4.51 3.11
N ALA A 87 -26.09 4.01 2.04
CA ALA A 87 -25.57 2.85 1.30
C ALA A 87 -24.33 3.25 0.48
N ILE A 88 -23.35 2.36 0.39
CA ILE A 88 -22.15 2.57 -0.43
C ILE A 88 -22.52 2.49 -1.91
N LEU A 89 -22.32 3.58 -2.65
CA LEU A 89 -22.51 3.63 -4.10
C LEU A 89 -21.26 3.15 -4.83
N GLU A 90 -20.09 3.59 -4.35
CA GLU A 90 -18.80 3.30 -4.96
C GLU A 90 -17.73 3.10 -3.89
N GLN A 91 -16.73 2.29 -4.23
CA GLN A 91 -15.55 2.08 -3.41
C GLN A 91 -14.29 2.10 -4.28
N ASN A 92 -13.19 2.56 -3.70
CA ASN A 92 -11.87 2.49 -4.31
C ASN A 92 -10.82 2.24 -3.21
N PRO A 93 -10.04 1.14 -3.26
CA PRO A 93 -9.95 0.13 -4.34
C PRO A 93 -11.21 -0.73 -4.52
N ALA A 94 -11.36 -1.27 -5.73
CA ALA A 94 -12.49 -2.14 -6.08
C ALA A 94 -12.47 -3.45 -5.27
N GLY A 95 -13.65 -4.03 -5.03
CA GLY A 95 -13.77 -5.35 -4.42
C GLY A 95 -12.96 -6.40 -5.18
N GLY A 96 -12.33 -7.32 -4.45
CA GLY A 96 -11.40 -8.31 -4.98
C GLY A 96 -9.98 -7.81 -5.25
N SER A 97 -9.71 -6.50 -5.15
CA SER A 97 -8.36 -5.96 -5.30
C SER A 97 -7.43 -6.45 -4.21
N LYS A 98 -6.16 -6.68 -4.53
CA LYS A 98 -5.12 -7.01 -3.55
C LYS A 98 -4.37 -5.75 -3.12
N VAL A 99 -4.41 -5.45 -1.83
CA VAL A 99 -3.79 -4.26 -1.24
C VAL A 99 -2.96 -4.62 -0.02
N LYS A 100 -2.05 -3.75 0.39
CA LYS A 100 -1.33 -3.93 1.67
C LYS A 100 -2.29 -3.74 2.84
N SER A 101 -2.03 -4.44 3.95
CA SER A 101 -2.73 -4.21 5.22
C SER A 101 -2.64 -2.73 5.64
N GLY A 102 -3.69 -2.20 6.25
CA GLY A 102 -3.80 -0.81 6.65
C GLY A 102 -4.12 0.17 5.52
N ARG A 103 -4.38 -0.31 4.30
CA ARG A 103 -4.79 0.55 3.17
C ARG A 103 -6.16 1.17 3.44
N THR A 104 -6.30 2.44 3.09
CA THR A 104 -7.58 3.15 3.08
C THR A 104 -8.38 2.84 1.82
N VAL A 105 -9.63 2.41 2.03
CA VAL A 105 -10.69 2.28 1.04
C VAL A 105 -11.55 3.53 1.11
N TYR A 106 -11.61 4.25 0.00
CA TYR A 106 -12.42 5.45 -0.16
C TYR A 106 -13.82 5.06 -0.61
N LEU A 107 -14.82 5.65 0.03
CA LEU A 107 -16.22 5.32 -0.17
C LEU A 107 -16.99 6.55 -0.64
N THR A 108 -17.88 6.33 -1.60
CA THR A 108 -18.92 7.29 -1.98
C THR A 108 -20.25 6.76 -1.47
N VAL A 109 -20.98 7.57 -0.69
CA VAL A 109 -22.23 7.14 -0.04
C VAL A 109 -23.45 7.76 -0.71
N ASN A 110 -24.58 7.09 -0.56
CA ASN A 110 -25.86 7.63 -1.00
C ASN A 110 -26.36 8.69 0.00
N ALA A 111 -26.62 9.89 -0.48
CA ALA A 111 -27.11 11.00 0.33
C ALA A 111 -28.54 10.76 0.85
N ASP A 112 -28.87 11.36 1.98
CA ASP A 112 -30.19 11.20 2.62
C ASP A 112 -31.33 11.83 1.82
N SER A 113 -31.05 12.90 1.07
CA SER A 113 -32.07 13.63 0.33
C SER A 113 -31.56 14.10 -1.02
N ALA A 114 -32.49 14.31 -1.94
CA ALA A 114 -32.20 14.84 -3.27
C ALA A 114 -31.54 16.23 -3.16
N PRO A 115 -30.63 16.59 -4.08
CA PRO A 115 -30.00 17.89 -4.10
C PRO A 115 -31.07 18.99 -4.22
N LYS A 116 -30.99 19.99 -3.35
CA LYS A 116 -31.87 21.16 -3.40
C LYS A 116 -31.33 22.11 -4.47
N VAL A 117 -32.18 22.48 -5.43
CA VAL A 117 -31.87 23.49 -6.46
C VAL A 117 -32.61 24.77 -6.10
N ALA A 118 -31.91 25.90 -6.09
CA ALA A 118 -32.53 27.20 -5.92
C ALA A 118 -33.31 27.56 -7.19
N ILE A 119 -34.60 27.90 -7.03
CA ILE A 119 -35.42 28.40 -8.13
C ILE A 119 -35.08 29.89 -8.30
N PRO A 120 -34.66 30.34 -9.50
CA PRO A 120 -34.41 31.75 -9.75
C PRO A 120 -35.67 32.58 -9.56
N ASP A 121 -35.52 33.79 -9.03
CA ASP A 121 -36.62 34.76 -9.01
C ASP A 121 -36.90 35.23 -10.44
N VAL A 122 -38.16 35.14 -10.86
CA VAL A 122 -38.63 35.46 -12.22
C VAL A 122 -39.54 36.70 -12.24
N MET A 123 -39.61 37.47 -11.15
CA MET A 123 -40.28 38.77 -11.18
C MET A 123 -39.40 39.83 -11.86
N ASP A 124 -39.61 40.01 -13.16
CA ASP A 124 -39.31 41.27 -13.86
C ASP A 124 -40.61 42.10 -13.96
N ASN A 125 -40.51 43.40 -13.65
CA ASN A 125 -41.59 44.42 -13.59
C ASN A 125 -42.43 44.57 -14.86
#